data_AF-A0A9D8R4K7-F1
#
_entry.id   AF-A0A9D8R4K7-F1
#
_cell.length_a   1.000
_cell.length_b   1.000
_cell.length_c   1.000
_cell.angle_alpha   90.00
_cell.angle_beta   90.00
_cell.angle_gamma   90.00
#
_symmetry.space_group_name_H-M   'P 1'
#
loop_
_entity.id
_entity.type
_entity.pdbx_description
1 polymer ?
#
loop_
_entity_poly.entity_id
_entity_poly.type
_entity_poly.pdbx_seq_one_letter_code
_entity_poly.pdbx_strand_id
1 'polypeptide(L)'
;MISKVLLFPYYLTLKIRNKLYDSGRKATYSFDTPVICIGNVTVGGTGKTPMAEYAVRVYLERYRVAVLSMGYKRRSKGFVVVGVDDTADQVGDEPLQIKRKFPNITVAVDRNRKRGIDNLLSLADRPEVIILDDGFQRREILPRKTVFLVDYNRPIFKDELLPIGRLRDLPDQIRRARAVVITKCPEYTDEWECEKLRKLTRVKPDQELFFSKVKY
;
A
#
# COMPACT_ATOMS: atom_id res chain seq x y z
N MET A 1 -8.75 -23.58 -18.21
CA MET A 1 -9.72 -24.34 -17.37
C MET A 1 -9.04 -24.88 -16.12
N ILE A 2 -7.87 -25.52 -16.25
CA ILE A 2 -7.05 -26.04 -15.14
C ILE A 2 -6.65 -24.94 -14.13
N SER A 3 -6.21 -23.76 -14.61
CA SER A 3 -5.85 -22.63 -13.74
C SER A 3 -6.98 -22.21 -12.80
N LYS A 4 -8.22 -22.16 -13.28
CA LYS A 4 -9.41 -21.81 -12.47
C LYS A 4 -9.68 -22.83 -11.37
N VAL A 5 -9.53 -24.13 -11.66
CA VAL A 5 -9.72 -25.19 -10.66
C VAL A 5 -8.62 -25.12 -9.60
N LEU A 6 -7.36 -24.95 -10.02
CA LEU A 6 -6.22 -24.84 -9.11
C LEU A 6 -6.31 -23.61 -8.19
N LEU A 7 -6.76 -22.47 -8.73
CA LEU A 7 -6.87 -21.22 -7.97
C LEU A 7 -8.16 -21.12 -7.15
N PHE A 8 -9.14 -22.01 -7.36
CA PHE A 8 -10.45 -21.92 -6.70
C PHE A 8 -10.36 -21.88 -5.15
N PRO A 9 -9.55 -22.73 -4.47
CA PRO A 9 -9.43 -22.66 -3.03
C PRO A 9 -8.89 -21.30 -2.56
N TYR A 10 -7.84 -20.77 -3.20
CA TYR A 10 -7.25 -19.49 -2.85
C TYR A 10 -8.22 -18.33 -3.11
N TYR A 11 -8.90 -18.34 -4.26
CA TYR A 11 -9.97 -17.39 -4.58
C TYR A 11 -11.06 -17.40 -3.50
N LEU A 12 -11.53 -18.59 -3.09
CA LEU A 12 -12.56 -18.74 -2.07
C LEU A 12 -12.10 -18.20 -0.72
N THR A 13 -10.86 -18.50 -0.29
CA THR A 13 -10.27 -17.95 0.94
C THR A 13 -10.25 -16.42 0.91
N LEU A 14 -9.81 -15.81 -0.20
CA LEU A 14 -9.81 -14.36 -0.35
C LEU A 14 -11.23 -13.78 -0.31
N LYS A 15 -12.19 -14.41 -1.00
CA LYS A 15 -13.59 -13.99 -1.03
C LYS A 15 -14.24 -14.03 0.35
N ILE A 16 -14.05 -15.12 1.09
CA ILE A 16 -14.54 -15.27 2.47
C ILE A 16 -13.88 -14.23 3.37
N ARG A 17 -12.56 -14.11 3.34
CA ARG A 17 -11.82 -13.11 4.14
C ARG A 17 -12.34 -11.70 3.88
N ASN A 18 -12.52 -11.33 2.61
CA ASN A 18 -13.00 -10.01 2.23
C ASN A 18 -14.46 -9.80 2.67
N LYS A 19 -15.33 -10.81 2.55
CA LYS A 19 -16.71 -10.75 3.04
C LYS A 19 -16.78 -10.56 4.56
N LEU A 20 -15.91 -11.22 5.33
CA LEU A 20 -15.87 -11.08 6.79
C LEU A 20 -15.48 -9.67 7.25
N TYR A 21 -14.56 -9.01 6.53
CA TYR A 21 -14.24 -7.60 6.79
C TYR A 21 -15.36 -6.67 6.30
N ASP A 22 -15.93 -6.93 5.12
CA ASP A 22 -17.05 -6.14 4.58
C ASP A 22 -18.29 -6.20 5.51
N SER A 23 -18.52 -7.32 6.20
CA SER A 23 -19.64 -7.49 7.13
C SER A 23 -19.32 -7.14 8.59
N GLY A 24 -18.15 -6.55 8.88
CA GLY A 24 -17.75 -6.16 10.24
C GLY A 24 -17.48 -7.33 11.21
N ARG A 25 -17.44 -8.58 10.73
CA ARG A 25 -17.18 -9.77 11.58
C ARG A 25 -15.71 -9.92 11.96
N LYS A 26 -14.80 -9.28 11.23
CA LYS A 26 -13.39 -9.18 11.61
C LYS A 26 -13.12 -7.82 12.22
N ALA A 27 -12.35 -7.81 13.30
CA ALA A 27 -11.94 -6.60 13.98
C ALA A 27 -11.19 -5.65 13.03
N THR A 28 -11.56 -4.38 13.12
CA THR A 28 -10.94 -3.26 12.43
C THR A 28 -10.68 -2.14 13.43
N TYR A 29 -9.58 -1.41 13.25
CA TYR A 29 -9.12 -0.38 14.17
C TYR A 29 -9.02 0.96 13.44
N SER A 30 -9.62 1.99 14.03
CA SER A 30 -9.47 3.39 13.64
C SER A 30 -8.60 4.11 14.66
N PHE A 31 -7.95 5.19 14.22
CA PHE A 31 -7.09 6.02 15.04
C PHE A 31 -7.46 7.49 14.82
N ASP A 32 -7.34 8.31 15.86
CA ASP A 32 -7.59 9.76 15.76
C ASP A 32 -6.56 10.44 14.86
N THR A 33 -5.30 9.97 14.94
CA THR A 33 -4.25 10.38 14.01
C THR A 33 -4.56 9.84 12.62
N PRO A 34 -4.67 10.69 11.59
CA PRO A 34 -4.99 10.27 10.23
C PRO A 34 -3.96 9.29 9.66
N VAL A 35 -4.45 8.13 9.23
CA VAL A 35 -3.65 7.10 8.56
C VAL A 35 -3.90 7.14 7.05
N ILE A 36 -2.82 7.20 6.27
CA ILE A 36 -2.83 7.15 4.81
C ILE A 36 -2.25 5.80 4.40
N CYS A 37 -3.05 4.99 3.72
CA CYS A 37 -2.63 3.67 3.27
C CYS A 37 -2.22 3.71 1.79
N ILE A 38 -1.00 3.28 1.49
CA ILE A 38 -0.50 3.10 0.13
C ILE A 38 -0.31 1.61 -0.12
N GLY A 39 -0.79 1.12 -1.26
CA GLY A 39 -0.51 -0.26 -1.63
C GLY A 39 -1.18 -0.71 -2.92
N ASN A 40 -1.13 -2.02 -3.15
CA ASN A 40 -1.63 -2.66 -4.35
C ASN A 40 -2.17 -4.07 -4.04
N VAL A 41 -2.73 -4.75 -5.05
CA VAL A 41 -3.06 -6.17 -4.95
C VAL A 41 -2.09 -7.10 -5.66
N THR A 42 -1.02 -6.60 -6.28
CA THR A 42 -0.05 -7.45 -7.02
C THR A 42 1.26 -7.65 -6.24
N VAL A 43 2.01 -8.71 -6.55
CA VAL A 43 3.45 -8.80 -6.23
C VAL A 43 4.25 -8.09 -7.31
N GLY A 44 5.45 -7.64 -6.93
CA GLY A 44 6.35 -6.86 -7.78
C GLY A 44 6.26 -5.36 -7.51
N GLY A 45 7.17 -4.60 -8.13
CA GLY A 45 7.30 -3.17 -7.91
C GLY A 45 6.24 -2.38 -8.67
N THR A 46 5.16 -1.97 -8.00
CA THR A 46 4.13 -1.05 -8.57
C THR A 46 4.39 0.42 -8.24
N GLY A 47 5.58 0.76 -7.73
CA GLY A 47 5.92 2.12 -7.33
C GLY A 47 5.42 2.52 -5.93
N LYS A 48 5.24 1.56 -5.01
CA LYS A 48 4.82 1.82 -3.61
C LYS A 48 5.79 2.73 -2.87
N THR A 49 7.08 2.38 -2.84
CA THR A 49 8.10 3.18 -2.16
C THR A 49 8.19 4.60 -2.73
N PRO A 50 8.29 4.83 -4.06
CA PRO A 50 8.20 6.19 -4.61
C PRO A 50 6.93 6.95 -4.24
N MET A 51 5.77 6.28 -4.20
CA MET A 51 4.51 6.91 -3.77
C MET A 51 4.50 7.24 -2.27
N ALA A 52 5.07 6.38 -1.43
CA ALA A 52 5.22 6.64 0.00
C ALA A 52 6.14 7.84 0.23
N GLU A 53 7.27 7.90 -0.47
CA GLU A 53 8.18 9.05 -0.45
C GLU A 53 7.51 10.34 -0.96
N TYR A 54 6.68 10.25 -2.01
CA TYR A 54 5.90 11.39 -2.49
C TYR A 54 4.91 11.88 -1.43
N ALA A 55 4.16 10.97 -0.80
CA ALA A 55 3.25 11.31 0.29
C ALA A 55 4.00 11.94 1.47
N VAL A 56 5.17 11.41 1.85
CA VAL A 56 6.03 12.02 2.87
C VAL A 56 6.34 13.47 2.50
N ARG A 57 6.82 13.75 1.28
CA ARG A 57 7.15 15.13 0.86
C ARG A 57 5.96 16.08 0.96
N VAL A 58 4.78 15.63 0.53
CA VAL A 58 3.55 16.45 0.54
C VAL A 58 3.12 16.80 1.98
N TYR A 59 3.27 15.88 2.93
CA TYR A 59 2.80 16.09 4.30
C TYR A 59 3.87 16.64 5.25
N LEU A 60 5.15 16.41 4.97
CA LEU A 60 6.26 16.78 5.85
C LEU A 60 6.40 18.31 6.02
N GLU A 61 5.93 19.10 5.06
CA GLU A 61 5.95 20.57 5.16
C GLU A 61 5.02 21.12 6.25
N ARG A 62 4.01 20.35 6.68
CA ARG A 62 2.93 20.84 7.56
C ARG A 62 2.67 19.98 8.78
N TYR A 63 3.18 18.75 8.80
CA TYR A 63 2.84 17.76 9.81
C TYR A 63 4.05 16.95 10.23
N ARG A 64 4.04 16.49 11.48
CA ARG A 64 4.93 15.42 11.95
C ARG A 64 4.51 14.10 11.32
N VAL A 65 5.25 13.68 10.30
CA VAL A 65 4.96 12.46 9.53
C VAL A 65 5.70 11.27 10.13
N ALA A 66 5.00 10.14 10.27
CA ALA A 66 5.62 8.85 10.48
C ALA A 66 5.30 7.88 9.34
N VAL A 67 6.26 7.02 8.99
CA VAL A 67 6.06 5.91 8.05
C VAL A 67 6.10 4.59 8.81
N LEU A 68 5.10 3.75 8.61
CA LEU A 68 5.09 2.37 9.10
C LEU A 68 5.16 1.41 7.92
N SER A 69 6.22 0.62 7.88
CA SER A 69 6.40 -0.46 6.90
C SER A 69 6.37 -1.82 7.59
N MET A 70 6.25 -2.90 6.80
CA MET A 70 6.40 -4.26 7.32
C MET A 70 7.86 -4.61 7.64
N GLY A 71 8.80 -3.98 6.93
CA GLY A 71 10.20 -4.38 6.91
C GLY A 71 10.38 -5.77 6.30
N TYR A 72 10.16 -5.89 4.98
CA TYR A 72 10.26 -7.17 4.28
C TYR A 72 11.66 -7.78 4.42
N LYS A 73 11.74 -9.11 4.62
CA LYS A 73 12.97 -9.89 4.83
C LYS A 73 13.88 -9.50 6.01
N ARG A 74 13.50 -8.52 6.83
CA ARG A 74 14.27 -8.19 8.05
C ARG A 74 14.33 -9.34 9.04
N ARG A 75 15.45 -9.45 9.77
CA ARG A 75 15.70 -10.42 10.85
C ARG A 75 15.10 -9.98 12.18
N SER A 76 15.04 -8.68 12.45
CA SER A 76 14.44 -8.17 13.69
C SER A 76 12.94 -8.49 13.77
N LYS A 77 12.43 -8.55 15.00
CA LYS A 77 11.02 -8.87 15.29
C LYS A 77 10.39 -7.73 16.08
N GLY A 78 9.06 -7.65 16.04
CA GLY A 78 8.33 -6.62 16.76
C GLY A 78 8.47 -5.24 16.14
N PHE A 79 8.15 -4.22 16.94
CA PHE A 79 8.26 -2.82 16.57
C PHE A 79 9.72 -2.37 16.65
N VAL A 80 10.23 -1.74 15.60
CA VAL A 80 11.57 -1.14 15.57
C VAL A 80 11.47 0.21 14.89
N VAL A 81 12.02 1.24 15.54
CA VAL A 81 12.24 2.55 14.90
C VAL A 81 13.53 2.45 14.10
N VAL A 82 13.48 2.83 12.82
CA VAL A 82 14.58 2.70 11.88
C VAL A 82 15.54 3.87 12.05
N GLY A 83 16.82 3.58 12.27
CA GLY A 83 17.93 4.52 12.24
C GLY A 83 18.52 4.68 10.82
N VAL A 84 19.25 5.77 10.59
CA VAL A 84 19.94 6.02 9.31
C VAL A 84 21.10 5.04 9.06
N ASP A 85 21.74 4.61 10.14
CA ASP A 85 22.90 3.71 10.16
C ASP A 85 22.51 2.23 10.32
N ASP A 86 21.20 1.94 10.40
CA ASP A 86 20.72 0.56 10.41
C ASP A 86 21.07 -0.14 9.08
N THR A 87 21.04 -1.47 9.14
CA THR A 87 21.22 -2.34 7.98
C THR A 87 19.88 -2.83 7.44
N ALA A 88 19.87 -3.18 6.14
CA ALA A 88 18.71 -3.81 5.51
C ALA A 88 18.31 -5.13 6.19
N ASP A 89 19.28 -5.88 6.70
CA ASP A 89 19.02 -7.10 7.48
C ASP A 89 18.26 -6.80 8.77
N GLN A 90 18.47 -5.64 9.39
CA GLN A 90 17.77 -5.25 10.62
C GLN A 90 16.37 -4.73 10.36
N VAL A 91 16.16 -3.89 9.33
CA VAL A 91 14.89 -3.15 9.16
C VAL A 91 14.21 -3.36 7.81
N GLY A 92 14.91 -3.88 6.81
CA GLY A 92 14.48 -4.03 5.42
C GLY A 92 14.97 -2.89 4.53
N ASP A 93 15.18 -3.18 3.25
CA ASP A 93 15.72 -2.23 2.27
C ASP A 93 14.84 -0.98 2.08
N GLU A 94 13.54 -1.19 1.84
CA GLU A 94 12.57 -0.11 1.57
C GLU A 94 12.43 0.90 2.73
N PRO A 95 12.19 0.49 3.99
CA PRO A 95 12.10 1.45 5.10
C PRO A 95 13.45 2.14 5.39
N LEU A 96 14.57 1.44 5.23
CA LEU A 96 15.90 2.04 5.38
C LEU A 96 16.16 3.13 4.32
N GLN A 97 15.77 2.88 3.07
CA GLN A 97 15.83 3.85 1.99
C GLN A 97 15.02 5.11 2.35
N ILE A 98 13.78 4.95 2.80
CA ILE A 98 12.93 6.07 3.21
C ILE A 98 13.59 6.85 4.35
N LYS A 99 14.10 6.16 5.38
CA LYS A 99 14.76 6.80 6.53
C LYS A 99 15.99 7.61 6.11
N ARG A 100 16.83 7.07 5.24
CA ARG A 100 18.03 7.78 4.73
C ARG A 100 17.66 9.01 3.90
N LYS A 101 16.58 8.94 3.13
CA LYS A 101 16.09 10.06 2.32
C LYS A 101 15.41 11.15 3.15
N PHE A 102 14.79 10.76 4.26
CA PHE A 102 14.07 11.65 5.18
C PHE A 102 14.57 11.42 6.61
N PRO A 103 15.81 11.84 6.95
CA PRO A 103 16.41 11.55 8.25
C PRO A 103 15.62 12.12 9.43
N ASN A 104 14.85 13.19 9.20
CA ASN A 104 14.11 13.91 10.23
C ASN A 104 12.72 13.31 10.52
N ILE A 105 12.26 12.31 9.76
CA ILE A 105 10.96 11.67 10.04
C ILE A 105 11.14 10.38 10.83
N THR A 106 10.09 10.00 11.55
CA THR A 106 10.02 8.69 12.18
C THR A 106 9.66 7.65 11.12
N VAL A 107 10.56 6.70 10.87
CA VAL A 107 10.27 5.50 10.09
C VAL A 107 10.32 4.33 11.05
N ALA A 108 9.31 3.47 11.02
CA ALA A 108 9.24 2.30 11.86
C ALA A 108 8.80 1.06 11.08
N VAL A 109 9.14 -0.11 11.61
CA VAL A 109 8.77 -1.39 11.03
C VAL A 109 8.05 -2.29 12.03
N ASP A 110 6.90 -2.82 11.62
CA ASP A 110 6.17 -3.84 12.37
C ASP A 110 5.32 -4.70 11.41
N ARG A 111 5.32 -6.02 11.65
CA ARG A 111 4.41 -6.94 10.94
C ARG A 111 2.96 -6.78 11.39
N ASN A 112 2.72 -6.41 12.64
CA ASN A 112 1.39 -6.10 13.18
C ASN A 112 1.15 -4.60 13.06
N ARG A 113 0.19 -4.20 12.22
CA ARG A 113 0.00 -2.77 11.91
C ARG A 113 -0.62 -2.03 13.08
N LYS A 114 -1.57 -2.65 13.78
CA LYS A 114 -2.20 -2.05 14.97
C LYS A 114 -1.13 -1.75 16.02
N ARG A 115 -0.33 -2.75 16.39
CA ARG A 115 0.76 -2.57 17.35
C ARG A 115 1.78 -1.55 16.87
N GLY A 116 2.13 -1.56 15.59
CA GLY A 116 3.06 -0.57 15.03
C GLY A 116 2.53 0.86 15.15
N ILE A 117 1.25 1.09 14.85
CA ILE A 117 0.60 2.39 15.01
C ILE A 117 0.50 2.77 16.49
N ASP A 118 0.07 1.86 17.36
CA ASP A 118 -0.01 2.10 18.81
C ASP A 118 1.35 2.57 19.35
N ASN A 119 2.45 1.88 19.01
CA ASN A 119 3.79 2.27 19.43
C ASN A 119 4.23 3.61 18.84
N LEU A 120 3.93 3.90 17.58
CA LEU A 120 4.19 5.21 16.98
C LEU A 120 3.48 6.33 17.73
N LEU A 121 2.24 6.11 18.15
CA LEU A 121 1.44 7.10 18.87
C LEU A 121 1.88 7.29 20.33
N SER A 122 2.61 6.31 20.89
CA SER A 122 3.19 6.37 22.23
C SER A 122 4.59 7.03 22.27
N LEU A 123 5.17 7.39 21.11
CA LEU A 123 6.44 8.09 21.07
C LEU A 123 6.31 9.52 21.64
N ALA A 124 7.39 10.03 22.22
CA ALA A 124 7.45 11.41 22.71
C ALA A 124 7.14 12.40 21.59
N ASP A 125 7.75 12.19 20.41
CA ASP A 125 7.42 12.92 19.20
C ASP A 125 6.27 12.24 18.44
N ARG A 126 5.05 12.44 18.96
CA ARG A 126 3.84 11.80 18.43
C ARG A 126 3.54 12.31 17.00
N PRO A 127 3.35 11.40 16.02
CA PRO A 127 3.03 11.80 14.66
C PRO A 127 1.61 12.35 14.53
N GLU A 128 1.47 13.33 13.63
CA GLU A 128 0.21 13.94 13.23
C GLU A 128 -0.36 13.27 11.98
N VAL A 129 0.47 12.59 11.18
CA VAL A 129 0.06 11.78 10.03
C VAL A 129 0.89 10.50 9.99
N ILE A 130 0.23 9.36 9.76
CA ILE A 130 0.91 8.07 9.58
C ILE A 130 0.70 7.58 8.16
N ILE A 131 1.79 7.24 7.47
CA ILE A 131 1.78 6.62 6.14
C ILE A 131 2.08 5.14 6.28
N LEU A 132 1.17 4.29 5.82
CA LEU A 132 1.38 2.85 5.74
C LEU A 132 1.94 2.47 4.36
N ASP A 133 3.16 1.98 4.34
CA ASP A 133 3.78 1.41 3.15
C ASP A 133 3.39 -0.07 3.01
N ASP A 134 2.83 -0.45 1.85
CA ASP A 134 2.22 -1.76 1.57
C ASP A 134 1.13 -2.18 2.58
N GLY A 135 0.24 -1.25 2.92
CA GLY A 135 -0.85 -1.47 3.88
C GLY A 135 -2.10 -2.13 3.31
N PHE A 136 -2.28 -2.14 1.98
CA PHE A 136 -3.59 -2.35 1.35
C PHE A 136 -4.25 -3.70 1.65
N GLN A 137 -3.46 -4.76 1.83
CA GLN A 137 -3.97 -6.13 2.09
C GLN A 137 -4.36 -6.36 3.54
N ARG A 138 -3.83 -5.55 4.46
CA ARG A 138 -4.12 -5.64 5.88
C ARG A 138 -5.30 -4.73 6.20
N ARG A 139 -6.50 -5.32 6.08
CA ARG A 139 -7.78 -4.65 6.30
C ARG A 139 -8.11 -4.37 7.78
N GLU A 140 -7.21 -4.75 8.69
CA GLU A 140 -7.38 -4.50 10.13
C GLU A 140 -7.29 -3.01 10.49
N ILE A 141 -6.69 -2.16 9.64
CA ILE A 141 -6.65 -0.72 9.86
C ILE A 141 -7.67 -0.05 8.94
N LEU A 142 -8.43 0.91 9.49
CA LEU A 142 -9.32 1.80 8.75
C LEU A 142 -8.59 3.11 8.44
N PRO A 143 -7.96 3.24 7.26
CA PRO A 143 -7.27 4.47 6.90
C PRO A 143 -8.25 5.59 6.55
N ARG A 144 -7.85 6.83 6.83
CA ARG A 144 -8.57 8.03 6.40
C ARG A 144 -8.54 8.20 4.88
N LYS A 145 -7.42 7.84 4.24
CA LYS A 145 -7.26 7.82 2.78
C LYS A 145 -6.53 6.56 2.36
N THR A 146 -6.99 5.95 1.27
CA THR A 146 -6.32 4.82 0.63
C THR A 146 -5.94 5.18 -0.80
N VAL A 147 -4.65 5.08 -1.11
CA VAL A 147 -4.07 5.26 -2.44
C VAL A 147 -3.70 3.89 -2.98
N PHE A 148 -4.30 3.53 -4.11
CA PHE A 148 -4.13 2.21 -4.72
C PHE A 148 -3.33 2.30 -6.01
N LEU A 149 -2.26 1.51 -6.12
CA LEU A 149 -1.35 1.55 -7.25
C LEU A 149 -1.62 0.40 -8.23
N VAL A 150 -1.70 0.74 -9.51
CA VAL A 150 -1.81 -0.20 -10.63
C VAL A 150 -0.66 0.08 -11.59
N ASP A 151 0.16 -0.93 -11.92
CA ASP A 151 1.19 -0.78 -12.95
C ASP A 151 0.54 -0.76 -14.34
N TYR A 152 0.78 0.29 -15.12
CA TYR A 152 0.29 0.45 -16.50
C TYR A 152 0.62 -0.79 -17.36
N ASN A 153 1.84 -1.31 -17.22
CA ASN A 153 2.36 -2.41 -18.03
C ASN A 153 1.87 -3.78 -17.56
N ARG A 154 1.30 -3.84 -16.34
CA ARG A 154 0.81 -5.07 -15.71
C ARG A 154 -0.54 -4.81 -15.04
N PRO A 155 -1.59 -4.55 -15.83
CA PRO A 155 -2.89 -4.19 -15.31
C PRO A 155 -3.54 -5.36 -14.55
N ILE A 156 -4.14 -5.06 -13.40
CA ILE A 156 -4.74 -6.07 -12.51
C ILE A 156 -5.88 -6.87 -13.15
N PHE A 157 -6.54 -6.33 -14.18
CA PHE A 157 -7.67 -6.96 -14.86
C PHE A 157 -7.23 -7.96 -15.95
N LYS A 158 -5.93 -8.03 -16.27
CA LYS A 158 -5.35 -9.03 -17.18
C LYS A 158 -4.49 -10.07 -16.45
N ASP A 159 -4.41 -10.00 -15.12
CA ASP A 159 -3.53 -10.86 -14.31
C ASP A 159 -4.34 -11.93 -13.57
N GLU A 160 -3.66 -12.95 -13.08
CA GLU A 160 -4.24 -14.07 -12.32
C GLU A 160 -3.76 -14.07 -10.86
N LEU A 161 -4.46 -14.83 -10.01
CA LEU A 161 -4.04 -15.04 -8.63
C LEU A 161 -2.73 -15.83 -8.57
N LEU A 162 -1.94 -15.57 -7.53
CA LEU A 162 -0.81 -16.42 -7.18
C LEU A 162 -1.27 -17.88 -6.97
N PRO A 163 -0.44 -18.88 -7.35
CA PRO A 163 0.92 -18.74 -7.89
C PRO A 163 1.00 -18.56 -9.42
N ILE A 164 -0.14 -18.57 -10.14
CA ILE A 164 -0.16 -18.52 -11.61
C ILE A 164 0.15 -17.12 -12.14
N GLY A 165 -0.48 -16.11 -11.55
CA GLY A 165 -0.23 -14.70 -11.85
C GLY A 165 0.40 -13.96 -10.67
N ARG A 166 0.21 -12.64 -10.63
CA ARG A 166 0.82 -11.78 -9.60
C ARG A 166 -0.16 -11.28 -8.56
N LEU A 167 -1.45 -11.56 -8.69
CA LEU A 167 -2.45 -11.05 -7.77
C LEU A 167 -2.36 -11.77 -6.41
N ARG A 168 -2.11 -10.99 -5.36
CA ARG A 168 -2.17 -11.37 -3.93
C ARG A 168 -3.60 -11.27 -3.37
N ASP A 169 -4.50 -10.62 -4.10
CA ASP A 169 -5.88 -10.38 -3.71
C ASP A 169 -6.76 -10.18 -4.95
N LEU A 170 -8.08 -10.14 -4.76
CA LEU A 170 -9.02 -9.97 -5.85
C LEU A 170 -8.91 -8.57 -6.48
N PRO A 171 -8.95 -8.42 -7.82
CA PRO A 171 -8.92 -7.12 -8.49
C PRO A 171 -10.00 -6.15 -7.99
N ASP A 172 -11.18 -6.67 -7.66
CA ASP A 172 -12.32 -5.94 -7.08
C ASP A 172 -11.98 -5.14 -5.82
N GLN A 173 -10.87 -5.46 -5.13
CA GLN A 173 -10.45 -4.70 -3.96
C GLN A 173 -10.11 -3.24 -4.29
N ILE A 174 -9.82 -2.90 -5.55
CA ILE A 174 -9.61 -1.52 -6.02
C ILE A 174 -10.73 -0.57 -5.56
N ARG A 175 -11.97 -1.07 -5.40
CA ARG A 175 -13.14 -0.31 -4.92
C ARG A 175 -12.99 0.29 -3.52
N ARG A 176 -12.01 -0.18 -2.73
CA ARG A 176 -11.72 0.33 -1.37
C ARG A 176 -10.82 1.56 -1.38
N ALA A 177 -10.22 1.87 -2.53
CA ALA A 177 -9.34 3.02 -2.66
C ALA A 177 -10.16 4.31 -2.74
N ARG A 178 -9.65 5.40 -2.18
CA ARG A 178 -10.19 6.74 -2.47
C ARG A 178 -9.53 7.34 -3.71
N ALA A 179 -8.26 7.03 -3.92
CA ALA A 179 -7.49 7.41 -5.09
C ALA A 179 -6.85 6.16 -5.71
N VAL A 180 -6.88 6.07 -7.04
CA VAL A 180 -6.19 5.07 -7.84
C VAL A 180 -5.12 5.80 -8.64
N VAL A 181 -3.90 5.28 -8.64
CA VAL A 181 -2.80 5.80 -9.44
C VAL A 181 -2.32 4.71 -10.38
N ILE A 182 -2.46 4.96 -11.68
CA ILE A 182 -1.82 4.14 -12.70
C ILE A 182 -0.37 4.58 -12.79
N THR A 183 0.56 3.71 -12.41
CA THR A 183 1.99 4.00 -12.34
C THR A 183 2.72 3.47 -13.56
N LYS A 184 3.92 4.03 -13.82
CA LYS A 184 4.77 3.66 -14.97
C LYS A 184 4.07 3.84 -16.32
N CYS A 185 3.24 4.87 -16.42
CA CYS A 185 2.66 5.29 -17.68
C CYS A 185 3.77 5.66 -18.68
N PRO A 186 3.53 5.44 -19.98
CA PRO A 186 4.41 5.93 -21.04
C PRO A 186 4.53 7.46 -20.99
N GLU A 187 5.52 7.99 -21.71
CA GLU A 187 5.78 9.44 -21.73
C GLU A 187 4.60 10.24 -22.28
N TYR A 188 3.89 9.65 -23.24
CA TYR A 188 2.64 10.13 -23.81
C TYR A 188 1.52 9.14 -23.51
N THR A 189 0.49 9.62 -22.82
CA THR A 189 -0.79 8.91 -22.66
C THR A 189 -1.88 9.88 -23.11
N ASP A 190 -2.54 9.57 -24.22
CA ASP A 190 -3.64 10.40 -24.70
C ASP A 190 -4.91 10.22 -23.83
N GLU A 191 -5.89 11.10 -24.05
CA GLU A 191 -7.17 11.06 -23.33
C GLU A 191 -7.92 9.75 -23.57
N TRP A 192 -7.80 9.18 -24.77
CA TRP A 192 -8.46 7.93 -25.12
C TRP A 192 -7.94 6.75 -24.31
N GLU A 193 -6.62 6.62 -24.18
CA GLU A 193 -5.96 5.58 -23.40
C GLU A 193 -6.26 5.77 -21.90
N CYS A 194 -6.31 7.02 -21.41
CA CYS A 194 -6.73 7.31 -20.04
C CYS A 194 -8.16 6.86 -19.77
N GLU A 195 -9.11 7.16 -20.67
CA GLU A 195 -10.52 6.78 -20.53
C GLU A 195 -10.71 5.26 -20.66
N LYS A 196 -9.98 4.62 -21.57
CA LYS A 196 -9.93 3.16 -21.69
C LYS A 196 -9.43 2.52 -20.40
N LEU A 197 -8.36 3.03 -19.80
CA LEU A 197 -7.85 2.51 -18.53
C LEU A 197 -8.83 2.73 -17.37
N ARG A 198 -9.51 3.88 -17.31
CA ARG A 198 -10.57 4.13 -16.33
C ARG A 198 -11.67 3.06 -16.40
N LYS A 199 -12.15 2.75 -17.60
CA LYS A 199 -13.18 1.72 -17.83
C LYS A 199 -12.69 0.33 -17.45
N LEU A 200 -11.48 -0.04 -17.88
CA LEU A 200 -10.93 -1.38 -17.64
C LEU A 200 -10.59 -1.62 -16.16
N THR A 201 -10.12 -0.60 -15.46
CA THR A 201 -9.83 -0.68 -14.01
C THR A 201 -11.09 -0.60 -13.15
N ARG A 202 -12.25 -0.29 -13.74
CA ARG A 202 -13.54 -0.16 -13.05
C ARG A 202 -13.48 0.83 -11.88
N VAL A 203 -12.73 1.91 -12.06
CA VAL A 203 -12.66 3.01 -11.09
C VAL A 203 -14.03 3.67 -11.02
N LYS A 204 -14.59 3.75 -9.82
CA LYS A 204 -15.92 4.33 -9.60
C LYS A 204 -15.88 5.86 -9.69
N PRO A 205 -17.03 6.54 -9.93
CA PRO A 205 -17.09 8.00 -10.00
C PRO A 205 -16.62 8.73 -8.74
N ASP A 206 -16.76 8.12 -7.56
CA ASP A 206 -16.33 8.66 -6.27
C ASP A 206 -14.83 8.44 -5.97
N GLN A 207 -14.12 7.75 -6.87
CA GLN A 207 -12.68 7.52 -6.77
C GLN A 207 -11.93 8.48 -7.68
N GLU A 208 -10.86 9.06 -7.16
CA GLU A 208 -9.94 9.87 -7.96
C GLU A 208 -9.02 8.94 -8.77
N LEU A 209 -8.76 9.27 -10.04
CA LEU A 209 -7.85 8.54 -10.92
C LEU A 209 -6.72 9.45 -11.36
N PHE A 210 -5.49 9.01 -11.09
CA PHE A 210 -4.27 9.69 -11.48
C PHE A 210 -3.39 8.78 -12.32
N PHE A 211 -2.50 9.41 -13.09
CA PHE A 211 -1.50 8.74 -13.92
C PHE A 211 -0.13 9.27 -13.53
N SER A 212 0.85 8.38 -13.37
CA SER A 212 2.22 8.75 -13.03
C SER A 212 3.24 8.07 -13.93
N LYS A 213 4.29 8.81 -14.26
CA LYS A 213 5.44 8.33 -15.04
C LYS A 213 6.71 8.38 -14.20
N VAL A 214 7.67 7.53 -14.55
CA VAL A 214 9.02 7.60 -14.00
C VAL A 214 9.82 8.53 -14.90
N LYS A 215 10.44 9.55 -14.31
CA LYS A 215 11.41 10.39 -14.99
C LYS A 215 12.80 9.93 -14.55
N TYR A 216 13.59 9.42 -15.49
CA TYR A 216 15.00 9.10 -15.28
C TYR A 216 15.84 10.38 -15.41
#